data_AF-A0A917PSG0-F1
#
_entry.id   AF-A0A917PSG0-F1
#
_cell.length_a   1.000
_cell.length_b   1.000
_cell.length_c   1.000
_cell.angle_alpha   90.00
_cell.angle_beta   90.00
_cell.angle_gamma   90.00
#
_symmetry.space_group_name_H-M   'P 1'
#
loop_
_entity.id
_entity.type
_entity.pdbx_description
1 polymer ?
#
loop_
_entity_poly.entity_id
_entity_poly.type
_entity_poly.pdbx_seq_one_letter_code
_entity_poly.pdbx_strand_id
1 'polypeptide(L)' 'MRAVDYDRYGPPDVLRVEQVPVPSPGANQVLIEAAATSVNLSDWAGFHDPAEFE' A
#
# COMPACT_ATOMS: atom_id res chain seq x y z
N MET A 1 3.52 -13.20 -2.60
CA MET A 1 3.89 -12.45 -1.39
C MET A 1 2.64 -11.83 -0.79
N ARG A 2 2.66 -11.57 0.52
CA ARG A 2 1.58 -10.80 1.16
C ARG A 2 1.80 -9.32 0.89
N ALA A 3 0.75 -8.59 0.56
CA ALA A 3 0.74 -7.14 0.40
C ALA A 3 -0.50 -6.55 1.09
N VAL A 4 -0.40 -5.31 1.54
CA VAL A 4 -1.57 -4.52 1.96
C VAL A 4 -2.10 -3.79 0.72
N ASP A 5 -3.36 -4.01 0.38
CA ASP A 5 -4.01 -3.47 -0.83
C ASP A 5 -5.36 -2.83 -0.50
N TYR A 6 -5.81 -1.93 -1.38
CA TYR A 6 -7.11 -1.25 -1.33
C TYR A 6 -7.52 -0.78 -2.72
N ASP A 7 -8.80 -0.93 -3.05
CA ASP A 7 -9.39 -0.58 -4.35
C ASP A 7 -10.31 0.66 -4.28
N ARG A 8 -10.46 1.22 -3.08
CA ARG A 8 -11.25 2.43 -2.80
C ARG A 8 -10.63 3.20 -1.64
N TYR A 9 -10.80 4.52 -1.66
CA TYR A 9 -10.45 5.39 -0.55
C TYR A 9 -11.43 5.23 0.63
N GLY A 10 -11.00 5.64 1.83
CA GLY A 10 -11.82 5.54 3.04
C GLY A 10 -11.02 5.28 4.31
N PRO A 11 -11.71 4.99 5.43
CA PRO A 11 -11.08 4.69 6.71
C PRO A 11 -10.19 3.43 6.63
N PRO A 12 -9.30 3.19 7.60
CA PRO A 12 -8.35 2.07 7.57
C PRO A 12 -8.98 0.68 7.36
N ASP A 13 -10.26 0.51 7.66
CA ASP A 13 -11.02 -0.74 7.43
C ASP A 13 -11.10 -1.17 5.96
N VAL A 14 -10.78 -0.28 5.00
CA VAL A 14 -10.72 -0.63 3.56
C VAL A 14 -9.46 -1.43 3.20
N LEU A 15 -8.42 -1.39 4.04
CA LEU A 15 -7.15 -2.07 3.84
C LEU A 15 -7.31 -3.59 4.00
N ARG A 16 -6.75 -4.35 3.06
CA ARG A 16 -6.79 -5.82 3.07
C ARG A 16 -5.41 -6.41 2.87
N VAL A 17 -5.12 -7.53 3.54
CA VAL A 17 -3.91 -8.31 3.30
C VAL A 17 -4.21 -9.34 2.22
N GLU A 18 -3.61 -9.16 1.05
CA GLU A 18 -3.83 -9.99 -0.13
C GLU A 18 -2.59 -10.81 -0.48
N GLN A 19 -2.80 -11.93 -1.18
CA GLN A 19 -1.71 -12.70 -1.78
C GLN A 19 -1.52 -12.28 -3.23
N VAL A 20 -0.36 -11.69 -3.53
CA VAL A 20 -0.03 -11.19 -4.87
C VAL A 20 1.21 -11.91 -5.44
N PRO A 21 1.42 -11.94 -6.76
CA PRO A 21 2.66 -12.44 -7.35
C PRO A 21 3.90 -11.71 -6.79
N VAL A 22 5.03 -12.42 -6.69
CA VAL A 22 6.30 -11.76 -6.36
C VAL A 22 6.73 -10.89 -7.56
N PRO A 23 7.04 -9.61 -7.37
CA PRO A 23 7.43 -8.75 -8.48
C PRO A 23 8.77 -9.18 -9.09
N SER A 24 8.89 -9.04 -10.40
CA SER A 24 10.15 -9.26 -11.12
C SER A 24 10.81 -7.90 -11.42
N PRO A 25 12.02 -7.63 -10.90
CA PRO A 25 12.69 -6.35 -11.13
C PRO A 25 13.12 -6.20 -12.60
N GLY A 26 13.00 -4.98 -13.13
CA GLY A 26 13.54 -4.60 -14.44
C GLY A 26 15.01 -4.18 -14.38
N ALA A 27 15.49 -3.60 -15.48
CA ALA A 27 16.85 -3.04 -15.52
C ALA A 27 17.03 -1.95 -14.45
N ASN A 28 18.14 -2.01 -13.70
CA ASN A 28 18.48 -1.09 -12.60
C ASN A 28 17.53 -1.12 -11.38
N GLN A 29 16.75 -2.18 -11.20
CA GLN A 29 15.93 -2.39 -10.01
C GLN A 29 16.46 -3.57 -9.19
N VAL A 30 16.17 -3.58 -7.89
CA VAL A 30 16.48 -4.68 -6.99
C VAL A 30 15.20 -5.19 -6.34
N LEU A 31 15.12 -6.51 -6.16
CA LEU A 31 14.07 -7.14 -5.35
C LEU A 31 14.60 -7.31 -3.93
N ILE A 32 13.82 -6.84 -2.94
CA ILE A 32 14.19 -6.91 -1.53
C ILE A 32 13.10 -7.66 -0.78
N GLU A 33 13.50 -8.56 0.12
CA GLU A 33 12.60 -9.16 1.10
C GLU A 33 12.44 -8.20 2.28
N ALA A 34 11.23 -7.68 2.47
CA ALA A 34 10.94 -6.72 3.53
C ALA A 34 10.91 -7.42 4.91
N ALA A 35 11.89 -7.13 5.76
CA ALA A 35 11.90 -7.59 7.15
C ALA A 35 11.01 -6.73 8.07
N ALA A 36 10.93 -5.43 7.80
CA ALA A 36 10.10 -4.45 8.51
C ALA A 36 9.82 -3.22 7.64
N THR A 37 8.76 -2.48 7.97
CA THR A 37 8.43 -1.15 7.42
C THR A 37 7.80 -0.29 8.52
N SER A 38 7.76 1.04 8.34
CA SER A 38 7.05 1.96 9.22
C SER A 38 5.66 2.30 8.68
N VAL A 39 4.81 2.84 9.55
CA VAL A 39 3.62 3.62 9.18
C VAL A 39 3.98 5.10 9.37
N ASN A 40 3.70 5.91 8.37
CA ASN A 40 4.08 7.31 8.26
C ASN A 40 2.84 8.17 8.02
N LEU A 41 2.92 9.47 8.30
CA LEU A 41 1.80 10.40 8.07
C LEU A 41 1.38 10.45 6.59
N SER A 42 2.32 10.26 5.66
CA SER A 42 2.06 10.20 4.23
C SER A 42 1.16 9.04 3.81
N ASP A 43 1.16 7.94 4.58
CA ASP A 43 0.34 6.78 4.26
C ASP A 43 -1.15 7.16 4.40
N TRP A 44 -1.49 7.92 5.45
CA TRP A 44 -2.84 8.46 5.66
C TRP A 44 -3.28 9.45 4.58
N ALA A 45 -2.36 10.33 4.14
CA ALA A 45 -2.68 11.37 3.16
C ALA A 45 -3.19 10.81 1.81
N GLY A 46 -2.86 9.55 1.48
CA GLY A 46 -3.36 8.87 0.29
C GLY A 46 -4.74 8.24 0.44
N PHE A 47 -5.31 8.14 1.65
CA PHE A 47 -6.57 7.43 1.91
C PHE A 47 -7.82 8.32 1.93
N HIS A 48 -7.70 9.60 1.63
CA HIS A 48 -8.82 10.53 1.67
C HIS A 48 -9.79 10.33 0.49
N ASP A 49 -11.08 10.23 0.81
CA ASP A 49 -12.11 10.54 -0.17
C ASP A 49 -12.05 12.06 -0.44
N PRO A 50 -11.83 12.51 -1.69
CA PRO A 50 -11.83 13.93 -2.00
C PRO A 50 -13.12 14.67 -1.62
N ALA A 51 -14.22 13.95 -1.35
CA ALA A 51 -15.48 14.51 -0.86
C ALA A 51 -15.50 14.87 0.64
N GLU A 52 -14.52 14.47 1.46
CA GLU A 52 -14.53 14.80 2.91
C GLU A 52 -14.06 16.23 3.25
N PHE A 53 -13.60 17.00 2.26
CA PHE A 53 -13.15 18.39 2.44
C PHE A 53 -14.06 19.43 1.75
N GLU A 54 -15.27 19.03 1.35
CA GLU A 54 -16.38 19.92 0.92
C GLU A 54 -17.39 20.08 2.06
#